data_AF-A0A2A5EZ20-F1
#
_entry.id   AF-A0A2A5EZ20-F1
#
_cell.length_a   1.000
_cell.length_b   1.000
_cell.length_c   1.000
_cell.angle_alpha   90.00
_cell.angle_beta   90.00
_cell.angle_gamma   90.00
#
_symmetry.space_group_name_H-M   'P 1'
#
loop_
_entity.id
_entity.type
_entity.pdbx_description
1 polymer ?
#
loop_
_entity_poly.entity_id
_entity_poly.type
_entity_poly.pdbx_seq_one_letter_code
_entity_poly.pdbx_strand_id
1 'polypeptide(L)'
;INAQSVINNQGRGEVLQGAEAARVLDILKTDSNRAYDNYEAMISNEGQDGLARELARMNLPSNIYTQWYWKVDLHNLFHFLRLRADSHAQYEIRVYADVICKIVADWVPAAYGAFEDYRLGGEQFSGKGMEVLRRLLKGEKVTQETSGMSKGEWRELMGAIDG
;
A
#
# COMPACT_ATOMS: atom_id res chain seq x y z
N ILE A 1 5.65 12.13 5.55
CA ILE A 1 4.82 11.90 6.76
C ILE A 1 3.47 12.52 6.47
N ASN A 2 2.39 11.76 6.61
CA ASN A 2 1.04 12.18 6.27
C ASN A 2 0.17 12.21 7.52
N ALA A 3 -0.84 13.08 7.52
CA ALA A 3 -1.93 13.03 8.48
C ALA A 3 -2.74 11.72 8.32
N GLN A 4 -3.61 11.43 9.30
CA GLN A 4 -4.60 10.37 9.16
C GLN A 4 -5.73 10.83 8.22
N SER A 5 -6.17 9.97 7.29
CA SER A 5 -7.31 10.31 6.44
C SER A 5 -8.60 10.36 7.26
N VAL A 6 -9.43 11.39 7.00
CA VAL A 6 -10.73 11.60 7.64
C VAL A 6 -11.84 10.74 6.99
N ILE A 7 -11.61 10.30 5.74
CA ILE A 7 -12.56 9.50 4.95
C ILE A 7 -12.25 8.00 5.08
N ASN A 8 -10.98 7.63 5.18
CA ASN A 8 -10.53 6.25 5.35
C ASN A 8 -9.69 6.15 6.63
N ASN A 9 -10.25 5.56 7.69
CA ASN A 9 -9.57 5.38 8.98
C ASN A 9 -8.31 4.49 8.91
N GLN A 10 -8.06 3.80 7.78
CA GLN A 10 -6.84 3.04 7.52
C GLN A 10 -5.92 3.72 6.49
N GLY A 11 -6.33 4.86 5.93
CA GLY A 11 -5.63 5.57 4.86
C GLY A 11 -4.84 6.78 5.35
N ARG A 12 -3.90 7.23 4.51
CA ARG A 12 -3.12 8.46 4.75
C ARG A 12 -3.86 9.67 4.18
N GLY A 13 -3.88 10.76 4.92
CA GLY A 13 -4.38 12.07 4.54
C GLY A 13 -3.27 12.97 3.98
N GLU A 14 -3.43 14.28 4.14
CA GLU A 14 -2.51 15.28 3.58
C GLU A 14 -1.08 15.14 4.11
N VAL A 15 -0.12 15.56 3.29
CA VAL A 15 1.30 15.60 3.69
C VAL A 15 1.46 16.66 4.77
N LEU A 16 2.04 16.31 5.92
CA LEU A 16 2.41 17.30 6.94
C LEU A 16 3.46 18.24 6.34
N GLN A 17 3.37 19.54 6.65
CA GLN A 17 4.26 20.56 6.09
C GLN A 17 4.99 21.35 7.17
N GLY A 18 6.05 22.04 6.75
CA GLY A 18 6.76 23.03 7.57
C GLY A 18 7.29 22.48 8.90
N ALA A 19 7.13 23.29 9.95
CA ALA A 19 7.67 23.01 11.28
C ALA A 19 7.09 21.73 11.90
N GLU A 20 5.83 21.40 11.62
CA GLU A 20 5.20 20.20 12.16
C GLU A 20 5.82 18.93 11.58
N ALA A 21 5.99 18.88 10.26
CA ALA A 21 6.64 17.74 9.60
C ALA A 21 8.09 17.55 10.08
N ALA A 22 8.83 18.65 10.21
CA ALA A 22 10.19 18.63 10.73
C ALA A 22 10.24 18.08 12.15
N ARG A 23 9.34 18.54 13.04
CA ARG A 23 9.24 18.06 14.42
C ARG A 23 8.90 16.57 14.48
N VAL A 24 7.92 16.10 13.71
CA VAL A 24 7.56 14.66 13.72
C VAL A 24 8.71 13.81 13.18
N LEU A 25 9.38 14.27 12.12
CA LEU A 25 10.56 13.57 11.58
C LEU A 25 11.69 13.50 12.62
N ASP A 26 11.92 14.58 13.34
CA ASP A 26 12.93 14.64 14.40
C ASP A 26 12.64 13.67 15.55
N ILE A 27 11.38 13.58 15.98
CA ILE A 27 10.93 12.59 16.97
C ILE A 27 11.22 11.16 16.47
N LEU A 28 10.78 10.83 15.24
CA LEU A 28 10.97 9.49 14.69
C LEU A 28 12.47 9.12 14.58
N LYS A 29 13.32 10.07 14.19
CA LYS A 29 14.78 9.87 14.12
C LYS A 29 15.39 9.69 15.49
N THR A 30 15.07 10.58 16.43
CA THR A 30 15.59 10.54 17.80
C THR A 30 15.21 9.24 18.49
N ASP A 31 13.96 8.81 18.35
CA ASP A 31 13.48 7.57 18.95
C ASP A 31 14.14 6.34 18.31
N SER A 32 14.33 6.34 16.97
CA SER A 32 15.02 5.26 16.28
C SER A 32 16.49 5.14 16.69
N ASN A 33 17.19 6.28 16.78
CA ASN A 33 18.59 6.32 17.22
C ASN A 33 18.71 5.84 18.67
N ARG A 34 17.88 6.34 19.58
CA ARG A 34 17.87 5.90 20.98
C ARG A 34 17.58 4.42 21.11
N ALA A 35 16.63 3.89 20.34
CA ALA A 35 16.32 2.46 20.35
C ALA A 35 17.52 1.62 19.88
N TYR A 36 18.27 2.13 18.90
CA TYR A 36 19.47 1.50 18.37
C TYR A 36 20.65 1.58 19.37
N ASP A 37 20.91 2.73 19.99
CA ASP A 37 21.93 2.91 21.03
C ASP A 37 21.68 1.96 22.20
N ASN A 38 20.42 1.84 22.63
CA ASN A 38 20.01 0.89 23.67
C ASN A 38 20.23 -0.56 23.22
N TYR A 39 19.95 -0.90 21.96
CA TYR A 39 20.22 -2.22 21.41
C TYR A 39 21.71 -2.55 21.47
N GLU A 40 22.59 -1.62 21.05
CA GLU A 40 24.05 -1.80 21.09
C GLU A 40 24.55 -1.94 22.53
N ALA A 41 24.06 -1.13 23.45
CA ALA A 41 24.40 -1.21 24.87
C ALA A 41 24.00 -2.58 25.46
N MET A 42 22.79 -3.08 25.15
CA MET A 42 22.31 -4.36 25.66
C MET A 42 23.12 -5.56 25.17
N ILE A 43 23.64 -5.54 23.94
CA ILE A 43 24.45 -6.64 23.40
C ILE A 43 25.93 -6.55 23.78
N SER A 44 26.35 -5.43 24.40
CA SER A 44 27.74 -5.21 24.80
C SER A 44 28.14 -6.12 25.97
N ASN A 45 29.36 -6.66 25.90
CA ASN A 45 29.99 -7.39 27.00
C ASN A 45 30.98 -6.51 27.80
N GLU A 46 31.02 -5.20 27.53
CA GLU A 46 31.89 -4.27 28.24
C GLU A 46 31.24 -3.86 29.57
N GLY A 47 31.76 -4.39 30.68
CA GLY A 47 31.31 -4.05 32.03
C GLY A 47 29.98 -4.69 32.46
N GLN A 48 29.42 -5.59 31.64
CA GLN A 48 28.20 -6.36 31.91
C GLN A 48 28.15 -7.62 31.03
N ASP A 49 27.27 -8.57 31.34
CA ASP A 49 26.97 -9.68 30.44
C ASP A 49 26.03 -9.21 29.33
N GLY A 50 26.43 -9.41 28.07
CA GLY A 50 25.61 -9.03 26.91
C GLY A 50 24.34 -9.88 26.79
N LEU A 51 23.20 -9.21 26.59
CA LEU A 51 21.92 -9.84 26.34
C LEU A 51 21.92 -10.59 24.99
N ALA A 52 21.22 -11.73 24.94
CA ALA A 52 21.02 -12.45 23.68
C ALA A 52 20.38 -11.56 22.61
N ARG A 53 20.94 -11.56 21.39
CA ARG A 53 20.54 -10.66 20.29
C ARG A 53 19.05 -10.75 19.94
N GLU A 54 18.45 -11.93 20.07
CA GLU A 54 17.03 -12.18 19.82
C GLU A 54 16.09 -11.50 20.83
N LEU A 55 16.57 -11.28 22.06
CA LEU A 55 15.87 -10.52 23.09
C LEU A 55 16.16 -9.02 22.93
N ALA A 56 17.42 -8.65 22.70
CA ALA A 56 17.81 -7.25 22.51
C ALA A 56 17.07 -6.57 21.35
N ARG A 57 16.86 -7.29 20.24
CA ARG A 57 16.16 -6.74 19.06
C ARG A 57 14.69 -6.39 19.30
N MET A 58 14.07 -6.84 20.41
CA MET A 58 12.68 -6.49 20.73
C MET A 58 12.48 -4.98 20.92
N ASN A 59 13.56 -4.25 21.23
CA ASN A 59 13.55 -2.81 21.38
C ASN A 59 13.64 -2.05 20.03
N LEU A 60 13.95 -2.74 18.92
CA LEU A 60 14.11 -2.10 17.63
C LEU A 60 12.76 -1.75 16.99
N PRO A 61 12.59 -0.53 16.46
CA PRO A 61 11.36 -0.11 15.81
C PRO A 61 11.14 -0.78 14.44
N SER A 62 9.89 -0.79 13.96
CA SER A 62 9.50 -1.45 12.70
C SER A 62 10.04 -0.78 11.42
N ASN A 63 10.67 0.38 11.53
CA ASN A 63 11.30 1.09 10.40
C ASN A 63 12.77 0.68 10.17
N ILE A 64 13.28 -0.31 10.90
CA ILE A 64 14.61 -0.88 10.65
C ILE A 64 14.61 -1.65 9.32
N TYR A 65 15.63 -1.38 8.50
CA TYR A 65 15.83 -2.12 7.25
C TYR A 65 16.14 -3.59 7.51
N THR A 66 15.57 -4.43 6.66
CA THR A 66 15.86 -5.86 6.62
C THR A 66 16.07 -6.28 5.17
N GLN A 67 16.65 -7.46 4.99
CA GLN A 67 16.89 -8.05 3.69
C GLN A 67 16.37 -9.49 3.72
N TRP A 68 15.76 -9.93 2.63
CA TRP A 68 15.32 -11.30 2.47
C TRP A 68 15.42 -11.73 1.01
N TYR A 69 15.57 -13.03 0.80
CA TYR A 69 15.38 -13.63 -0.52
C TYR A 69 13.89 -13.88 -0.73
N TRP A 70 13.37 -13.41 -1.86
CA TRP A 70 11.98 -13.64 -2.26
C TRP A 70 11.94 -14.40 -3.58
N LYS A 71 11.33 -15.58 -3.56
CA LYS A 71 11.05 -16.40 -4.73
C LYS A 71 9.54 -16.57 -4.85
N VAL A 72 9.00 -16.29 -6.03
CA VAL A 72 7.59 -16.44 -6.35
C VAL A 72 7.45 -16.76 -7.85
N ASP A 73 6.42 -17.50 -8.23
CA ASP A 73 6.09 -17.71 -9.64
C ASP A 73 5.41 -16.47 -10.23
N LEU A 74 5.35 -16.40 -11.57
CA LEU A 74 4.84 -15.22 -12.27
C LEU A 74 3.35 -14.94 -12.00
N HIS A 75 2.53 -15.97 -11.81
CA HIS A 75 1.10 -15.81 -11.56
C HIS A 75 0.85 -15.13 -10.20
N ASN A 76 1.49 -15.64 -9.15
CA ASN A 76 1.40 -15.06 -7.81
C ASN A 76 2.10 -13.70 -7.73
N LEU A 77 3.15 -13.47 -8.52
CA LEU A 77 3.80 -12.16 -8.62
C LEU A 77 2.84 -11.11 -9.19
N PHE A 78 2.13 -11.42 -10.28
CA PHE A 78 1.13 -10.51 -10.84
C PHE A 78 -0.01 -10.25 -9.86
N HIS A 79 -0.44 -11.26 -9.10
CA HIS A 79 -1.43 -11.05 -8.05
C HIS A 79 -0.91 -10.10 -6.96
N PHE A 80 0.34 -10.27 -6.51
CA PHE A 80 0.98 -9.36 -5.55
C PHE A 80 1.06 -7.93 -6.11
N LEU A 81 1.54 -7.77 -7.35
CA LEU A 81 1.71 -6.45 -7.98
C LEU A 81 0.36 -5.73 -8.11
N ARG A 82 -0.71 -6.45 -8.48
CA ARG A 82 -2.06 -5.87 -8.52
C ARG A 82 -2.49 -5.28 -7.17
N LEU A 83 -2.17 -5.94 -6.06
CA LEU A 83 -2.55 -5.48 -4.72
C LEU A 83 -1.63 -4.39 -4.17
N ARG A 84 -0.37 -4.33 -4.63
CA ARG A 84 0.66 -3.48 -4.02
C ARG A 84 1.05 -2.27 -4.87
N ALA A 85 0.82 -2.31 -6.19
CA ALA A 85 0.93 -1.14 -7.07
C ALA A 85 -0.30 -0.21 -6.97
N ASP A 86 -1.38 -0.67 -6.31
CA ASP A 86 -2.62 0.08 -6.13
C ASP A 86 -2.42 1.38 -5.29
N SER A 87 -3.19 2.42 -5.61
CA SER A 87 -3.12 3.73 -4.94
C SER A 87 -3.52 3.66 -3.46
N HIS A 88 -4.38 2.71 -3.08
CA HIS A 88 -4.81 2.44 -1.70
C HIS A 88 -3.76 1.67 -0.91
N ALA A 89 -2.78 1.03 -1.56
CA ALA A 89 -1.67 0.41 -0.86
C ALA A 89 -0.81 1.47 -0.16
N GLN A 90 -0.10 1.04 0.89
CA GLN A 90 0.81 1.93 1.60
C GLN A 90 1.94 2.38 0.65
N TYR A 91 2.28 3.68 0.69
CA TYR A 91 3.26 4.26 -0.23
C TYR A 91 4.58 3.49 -0.28
N GLU A 92 5.11 3.08 0.88
CA GLU A 92 6.40 2.41 0.97
C GLU A 92 6.42 1.09 0.18
N ILE A 93 5.38 0.25 0.29
CA ILE A 93 5.33 -1.01 -0.49
C ILE A 93 5.03 -0.77 -1.97
N ARG A 94 4.29 0.29 -2.30
CA ARG A 94 4.03 0.67 -3.70
C ARG A 94 5.31 1.03 -4.44
N VAL A 95 6.22 1.78 -3.83
CA VAL A 95 7.52 2.10 -4.45
C VAL A 95 8.31 0.82 -4.79
N TYR A 96 8.28 -0.21 -3.94
CA TYR A 96 8.88 -1.51 -4.28
C TYR A 96 8.13 -2.19 -5.43
N ALA A 97 6.79 -2.20 -5.39
CA ALA A 97 5.97 -2.81 -6.43
C ALA A 97 6.21 -2.14 -7.80
N ASP A 98 6.34 -0.82 -7.86
CA ASP A 98 6.60 -0.05 -9.08
C ASP A 98 7.95 -0.43 -9.72
N VAL A 99 8.99 -0.62 -8.89
CA VAL A 99 10.30 -1.08 -9.37
C VAL A 99 10.21 -2.52 -9.86
N ILE A 100 9.50 -3.39 -9.15
CA ILE A 100 9.31 -4.79 -9.57
C ILE A 100 8.52 -4.86 -10.88
N CYS A 101 7.49 -4.02 -11.06
CA CYS A 101 6.75 -3.89 -12.30
C CYS A 101 7.68 -3.60 -13.49
N LYS A 102 8.60 -2.65 -13.36
CA LYS A 102 9.59 -2.32 -14.40
C LYS A 102 10.47 -3.52 -14.74
N ILE A 103 11.00 -4.20 -13.72
CA ILE A 103 11.81 -5.40 -13.91
C ILE A 103 11.01 -6.49 -14.65
N VAL A 104 9.78 -6.76 -14.22
CA VAL A 104 8.94 -7.79 -14.85
C VAL A 104 8.57 -7.42 -16.29
N ALA A 105 8.30 -6.14 -16.57
CA ALA A 105 8.06 -5.62 -17.92
C ALA A 105 9.24 -5.87 -18.85
N ASP A 106 10.47 -5.65 -18.36
CA ASP A 106 11.70 -5.89 -19.13
C ASP A 106 11.94 -7.39 -19.40
N TRP A 107 11.68 -8.25 -18.40
CA TRP A 107 11.99 -9.69 -18.49
C TRP A 107 10.93 -10.52 -19.20
N VAL A 108 9.64 -10.22 -19.03
CA VAL A 108 8.51 -10.98 -19.58
C VAL A 108 7.46 -10.07 -20.22
N PRO A 109 7.83 -9.28 -21.25
CA PRO A 109 7.00 -8.19 -21.78
C PRO A 109 5.63 -8.63 -22.30
N ALA A 110 5.52 -9.79 -22.94
CA ALA A 110 4.24 -10.30 -23.44
C ALA A 110 3.25 -10.62 -22.31
N ALA A 111 3.74 -11.21 -21.22
CA ALA A 111 2.91 -11.52 -20.06
C ALA A 111 2.58 -10.26 -19.25
N TYR A 112 3.55 -9.34 -19.12
CA TYR A 112 3.34 -8.06 -18.43
C TYR A 112 2.33 -7.18 -19.16
N GLY A 113 2.41 -7.05 -20.49
CA GLY A 113 1.44 -6.27 -21.27
C GLY A 113 0.00 -6.77 -21.09
N ALA A 114 -0.20 -8.10 -21.13
CA ALA A 114 -1.52 -8.68 -20.82
C ALA A 114 -1.95 -8.43 -19.36
N PHE A 115 -1.01 -8.45 -18.41
CA PHE A 115 -1.30 -8.10 -17.02
C PHE A 115 -1.69 -6.63 -16.86
N GLU A 116 -0.96 -5.72 -17.48
CA GLU A 116 -1.23 -4.28 -17.44
C GLU A 116 -2.63 -3.96 -18.00
N ASP A 117 -2.93 -4.45 -19.21
CA ASP A 117 -4.19 -4.20 -19.90
C ASP A 117 -5.41 -4.74 -19.13
N TYR A 118 -5.35 -5.98 -18.63
CA TYR A 118 -6.52 -6.65 -18.08
C TYR A 118 -6.62 -6.58 -16.55
N ARG A 119 -5.55 -6.26 -15.83
CA ARG A 119 -5.52 -6.33 -14.36
C ARG A 119 -5.11 -5.05 -13.66
N LEU A 120 -4.24 -4.22 -14.25
CA LEU A 120 -3.89 -2.92 -13.68
C LEU A 120 -4.82 -1.81 -14.19
N GLY A 121 -5.14 -1.81 -15.49
CA GLY A 121 -6.08 -0.86 -16.09
C GLY A 121 -7.54 -1.34 -16.14
N GLY A 122 -7.81 -2.58 -15.72
CA GLY A 122 -9.12 -3.20 -15.82
C GLY A 122 -9.94 -3.09 -14.54
N GLU A 123 -11.17 -2.57 -14.65
CA GLU A 123 -12.15 -2.53 -13.57
C GLU A 123 -13.05 -3.78 -13.57
N GLN A 124 -13.43 -4.23 -12.38
CA GLN A 124 -14.35 -5.36 -12.20
C GLN A 124 -15.67 -4.88 -11.62
N PHE A 125 -16.74 -4.99 -12.39
CA PHE A 125 -18.07 -4.61 -11.94
C PHE A 125 -18.81 -5.81 -11.35
N SER A 126 -19.52 -5.58 -10.24
CA SER A 126 -20.48 -6.56 -9.71
C SER A 126 -21.60 -6.80 -10.72
N GLY A 127 -22.33 -7.91 -10.57
CA GLY A 127 -23.48 -8.21 -11.44
C GLY A 127 -24.51 -7.07 -11.49
N LYS A 128 -24.77 -6.44 -10.34
CA LYS A 128 -25.63 -5.25 -10.23
C LYS A 128 -25.01 -4.02 -10.89
N GLY A 129 -23.70 -3.79 -10.69
CA GLY A 129 -22.98 -2.70 -11.36
C GLY A 129 -23.06 -2.80 -12.87
N MET A 130 -22.91 -4.01 -13.42
CA MET A 130 -23.09 -4.28 -14.85
C MET A 130 -24.52 -4.04 -15.33
N GLU A 131 -25.54 -4.32 -14.52
CA GLU A 131 -26.92 -4.01 -14.86
C GLU A 131 -27.17 -2.51 -14.93
N VAL A 132 -26.69 -1.75 -13.93
CA VAL A 132 -26.76 -0.29 -13.92
C VAL A 132 -26.03 0.28 -15.13
N LEU A 133 -24.82 -0.17 -15.42
CA LEU A 133 -24.05 0.29 -16.57
C LEU A 133 -24.80 0.06 -17.88
N ARG A 134 -25.43 -1.10 -18.07
CA ARG A 134 -26.27 -1.37 -19.26
C ARG A 134 -27.46 -0.41 -19.36
N ARG A 135 -28.10 -0.06 -18.25
CA ARG A 135 -29.23 0.89 -18.21
C ARG A 135 -28.77 2.31 -18.54
N LEU A 136 -27.64 2.75 -17.96
CA LEU A 136 -27.01 4.04 -18.27
C LEU A 136 -26.65 4.15 -19.75
N LEU A 137 -26.04 3.11 -20.35
CA LEU A 137 -25.71 3.06 -21.77
C LEU A 137 -26.93 3.12 -22.70
N LYS A 138 -28.11 2.72 -22.22
CA LYS A 138 -29.39 2.86 -22.93
C LYS A 138 -30.02 4.26 -22.78
N GLY A 139 -29.38 5.17 -22.05
CA GLY A 139 -29.87 6.52 -21.78
C GLY A 139 -30.89 6.59 -20.63
N GLU A 140 -31.04 5.53 -19.83
CA GLU A 140 -31.90 5.57 -18.65
C GLU A 140 -31.27 6.43 -17.55
N LYS A 141 -32.08 7.22 -16.84
CA LYS A 141 -31.65 7.91 -15.62
C LYS A 141 -31.70 6.93 -14.46
N VAL A 142 -30.54 6.42 -14.05
CA VAL A 142 -30.39 5.59 -12.85
C VAL A 142 -29.82 6.44 -11.71
N THR A 143 -30.43 6.33 -10.53
CA THR A 143 -29.97 6.98 -9.29
C THR A 143 -29.57 5.91 -8.26
N GLN A 144 -28.90 6.33 -7.19
CA GLN A 144 -28.52 5.42 -6.11
C GLN A 144 -29.72 4.66 -5.55
N GLU A 145 -30.86 5.32 -5.37
CA GLU A 145 -32.09 4.73 -4.84
C GLU A 145 -32.74 3.73 -5.82
N THR A 146 -32.59 3.95 -7.12
CA THR A 146 -33.20 3.14 -8.19
C THR A 146 -32.27 2.08 -8.78
N SER A 147 -31.04 2.02 -8.26
CA SER A 147 -30.00 1.06 -8.66
C SER A 147 -30.08 -0.29 -7.95
N GLY A 148 -30.70 -0.34 -6.76
CA GLY A 148 -30.67 -1.51 -5.88
C GLY A 148 -29.29 -1.79 -5.26
N MET A 149 -28.36 -0.82 -5.34
CA MET A 149 -27.02 -0.87 -4.76
C MET A 149 -26.97 -0.11 -3.43
N SER A 150 -26.12 -0.56 -2.52
CA SER A 150 -25.78 0.21 -1.32
C SER A 150 -25.06 1.51 -1.67
N LYS A 151 -24.99 2.46 -0.72
CA LYS A 151 -24.27 3.72 -0.93
C LYS A 151 -22.78 3.52 -1.25
N GLY A 152 -22.17 2.45 -0.71
CA GLY A 152 -20.76 2.11 -0.97
C GLY A 152 -20.56 1.61 -2.38
N GLU A 153 -21.33 0.59 -2.78
CA GLU A 153 -21.28 0.01 -4.13
C GLU A 153 -21.60 1.06 -5.21
N TRP A 154 -22.57 1.95 -4.98
CA TRP A 154 -22.90 3.02 -5.92
C TRP A 154 -21.73 3.99 -6.10
N ARG A 155 -21.04 4.36 -5.00
CA ARG A 155 -19.88 5.25 -5.06
C ARG A 155 -18.73 4.62 -5.82
N GLU A 156 -18.48 3.33 -5.60
CA GLU A 156 -17.45 2.56 -6.31
C GLU A 156 -17.75 2.48 -7.81
N LEU A 157 -18.99 2.14 -8.17
CA LEU A 157 -19.44 2.09 -9.57
C LEU A 157 -19.28 3.45 -10.27
N MET A 158 -19.79 4.53 -9.67
CA MET A 158 -19.71 5.85 -10.29
C MET A 158 -18.28 6.36 -10.34
N GLY A 159 -17.45 6.10 -9.31
CA GLY A 159 -16.03 6.43 -9.35
C GLY A 159 -15.28 5.72 -10.48
N ALA A 160 -15.61 4.46 -10.77
CA ALA A 160 -15.03 3.73 -11.90
C ALA A 160 -15.53 4.22 -13.27
N ILE A 161 -16.72 4.82 -13.36
CA ILE A 161 -17.30 5.33 -14.62
C ILE A 161 -16.84 6.75 -14.91
N ASP A 162 -16.82 7.62 -13.89
CA ASP A 162 -16.58 9.05 -14.03
C ASP A 162 -15.08 9.39 -14.14
N GLY A 163 -14.19 8.47 -13.73
CA GLY A 163 -12.73 8.65 -13.72
C GLY A 163 -12.24 9.60 -12.64
#